data_AF-A0A8C7ZQR9-F1
#
_entry.id   AF-A0A8C7ZQR9-F1
#
_cell.length_a   1.000
_cell.length_b   1.000
_cell.length_c   1.000
_cell.angle_alpha   90.00
_cell.angle_beta   90.00
_cell.angle_gamma   90.00
#
_symmetry.space_group_name_H-M   'P 1'
#
loop_
_entity.id
_entity.type
_entity.pdbx_description
1 polymer ?
#
loop_
_entity_poly.entity_id
_entity_poly.type
_entity_poly.pdbx_seq_one_letter_code
_entity_poly.pdbx_strand_id
1 'polypeptide(L)'
;CLLYVHQREFAATTPADKFVSVIGSDDATTCHLVVLQHTGSRAACLAHCDGSNTWSEVPLFVKAVASLSTFCKEGRFELHIVGGFNDDSKRSHDLSLDLLAAFQKQKEEIHLETCCITEVNDVVCDRIHRPAVYGVGVNVKTGEVFPASFTDKGPAEELRSARTFVGGQMADIYDCSRGLVKVGPCKWSPNLDIGFWLSQDDDTILKYLSTSPKAEPPHFVRHIKSTIRFILEHPDPDSLFPNAEPQLFHRTEGGDWESGKRTSSSSSSTHCLL
;
A
#
# COMPACT_ATOMS: atom_id res chain seq x y z
N CYS A 1 -5.41 10.15 -12.66
CA CYS A 1 -6.23 9.53 -11.60
C CYS A 1 -5.44 8.44 -10.87
N LEU A 2 -4.63 8.83 -9.89
CA LEU A 2 -3.79 7.95 -9.06
C LEU A 2 -4.58 7.32 -7.89
N LEU A 3 -4.27 6.07 -7.57
CA LEU A 3 -4.51 5.41 -6.29
C LEU A 3 -3.16 5.03 -5.69
N TYR A 4 -2.74 5.72 -4.63
CA TYR A 4 -1.48 5.43 -3.95
C TYR A 4 -1.68 4.32 -2.91
N VAL A 5 -0.76 3.36 -2.88
CA VAL A 5 -0.75 2.20 -1.97
C VAL A 5 0.43 2.36 -1.02
N HIS A 6 0.18 2.41 0.30
CA HIS A 6 1.24 2.47 1.31
C HIS A 6 1.81 1.08 1.61
N GLN A 7 2.93 1.07 2.34
CA GLN A 7 3.49 -0.16 2.92
C GLN A 7 2.44 -0.94 3.71
N ARG A 8 2.38 -2.26 3.49
CA ARG A 8 1.33 -3.18 4.00
C ARG A 8 -0.08 -2.85 3.52
N GLU A 9 -0.20 -2.34 2.31
CA GLU A 9 -1.47 -2.23 1.61
C GLU A 9 -1.36 -2.88 0.23
N PHE A 10 -2.51 -3.25 -0.31
CA PHE A 10 -2.66 -3.57 -1.71
C PHE A 10 -3.98 -3.02 -2.24
N ALA A 11 -4.03 -2.84 -3.56
CA ALA A 11 -5.23 -2.47 -4.26
C ALA A 11 -5.29 -3.18 -5.60
N ALA A 12 -6.49 -3.61 -5.99
CA ALA A 12 -6.73 -4.22 -7.30
C ALA A 12 -7.89 -3.52 -8.02
N THR A 13 -7.77 -3.37 -9.34
CA THR A 13 -8.83 -2.82 -10.18
C THR A 13 -8.74 -3.34 -11.61
N THR A 14 -9.60 -2.86 -12.49
CA THR A 14 -9.70 -3.24 -13.91
C THR A 14 -9.83 -1.99 -14.79
N PRO A 15 -9.65 -2.08 -16.12
CA PRO A 15 -9.83 -0.93 -16.99
C PRO A 15 -11.26 -0.37 -17.03
N ALA A 16 -12.25 -1.12 -16.53
CA ALA A 16 -13.64 -0.67 -16.44
C ALA A 16 -13.84 0.40 -15.34
N ASP A 17 -12.90 0.49 -14.40
CA ASP A 17 -12.90 1.51 -13.36
C ASP A 17 -12.65 2.91 -13.96
N LYS A 18 -13.60 3.81 -13.72
CA LYS A 18 -13.56 5.19 -14.23
C LYS A 18 -12.82 6.14 -13.29
N PHE A 19 -12.58 5.72 -12.05
CA PHE A 19 -12.03 6.55 -10.99
C PHE A 19 -10.53 6.37 -10.84
N VAL A 20 -9.97 5.20 -11.20
CA VAL A 20 -8.55 4.91 -11.08
C VAL A 20 -7.98 4.51 -12.43
N SER A 21 -6.96 5.25 -12.88
CA SER A 21 -6.20 4.94 -14.10
C SER A 21 -4.80 4.41 -13.80
N VAL A 22 -4.25 4.77 -12.64
CA VAL A 22 -2.91 4.37 -12.19
C VAL A 22 -2.98 3.92 -10.74
N ILE A 23 -2.42 2.75 -10.45
CA ILE A 23 -2.09 2.34 -9.07
C ILE A 23 -0.59 2.55 -8.89
N GLY A 24 -0.16 3.11 -7.76
CA GLY A 24 1.25 3.40 -7.53
C GLY A 24 1.68 3.22 -6.08
N SER A 25 2.95 2.96 -5.88
CA SER A 25 3.60 2.96 -4.57
C SER A 25 5.07 3.36 -4.73
N ASP A 26 5.65 3.91 -3.68
CA ASP A 26 7.04 4.39 -3.63
C ASP A 26 7.59 4.27 -2.20
N ASP A 27 8.79 4.77 -1.97
CA ASP A 27 9.58 4.66 -0.74
C ASP A 27 9.97 3.20 -0.40
N ALA A 28 10.02 2.31 -1.39
CA ALA A 28 10.48 0.93 -1.19
C ALA A 28 12.01 0.89 -1.06
N THR A 29 12.48 0.86 0.19
CA THR A 29 13.90 0.62 0.50
C THR A 29 14.21 -0.86 0.52
N THR A 30 14.05 -1.53 1.66
CA THR A 30 14.16 -2.99 1.77
C THR A 30 12.87 -3.73 1.35
N CYS A 31 11.77 -2.99 1.21
CA CYS A 31 10.46 -3.51 0.81
C CYS A 31 10.42 -3.86 -0.68
N HIS A 32 9.39 -4.56 -1.11
CA HIS A 32 9.17 -4.95 -2.51
C HIS A 32 7.77 -4.53 -2.96
N LEU A 33 7.72 -3.94 -4.15
CA LEU A 33 6.51 -3.58 -4.86
C LEU A 33 6.16 -4.73 -5.81
N VAL A 34 5.03 -5.35 -5.54
CA VAL A 34 4.54 -6.53 -6.26
C VAL A 34 3.37 -6.10 -7.13
N VAL A 35 3.50 -6.28 -8.43
CA VAL A 35 2.42 -6.07 -9.39
C VAL A 35 2.03 -7.42 -9.98
N LEU A 36 0.75 -7.76 -9.85
CA LEU A 36 0.17 -8.93 -10.48
C LEU A 36 -0.93 -8.49 -11.44
N GLN A 37 -0.85 -8.95 -12.69
CA GLN A 37 -1.82 -8.62 -13.73
C GLN A 37 -2.37 -9.88 -14.40
N HIS A 38 -3.57 -9.78 -14.95
CA HIS A 38 -4.09 -10.78 -15.87
C HIS A 38 -4.25 -10.17 -17.26
N THR A 39 -3.59 -10.72 -18.27
CA THR A 39 -3.42 -10.04 -19.57
C THR A 39 -4.69 -9.94 -20.41
N GLY A 40 -5.65 -10.86 -20.24
CA GLY A 40 -6.92 -10.83 -20.98
C GLY A 40 -7.92 -9.84 -20.40
N SER A 41 -8.20 -9.94 -19.09
CA SER A 41 -9.12 -9.04 -18.37
C SER A 41 -8.51 -7.67 -18.07
N ARG A 42 -7.17 -7.58 -18.08
CA ARG A 42 -6.38 -6.44 -17.60
C ARG A 42 -6.64 -6.08 -16.14
N ALA A 43 -7.17 -7.02 -15.35
CA ALA A 43 -7.18 -6.86 -13.90
C ALA A 43 -5.73 -6.69 -13.42
N ALA A 44 -5.50 -5.68 -12.59
CA ALA A 44 -4.18 -5.33 -12.09
C ALA A 44 -4.26 -5.10 -10.59
N CYS A 45 -3.29 -5.63 -9.87
CA CYS A 45 -3.07 -5.41 -8.44
C CYS A 45 -1.66 -4.88 -8.22
N LEU A 46 -1.51 -3.93 -7.30
CA LEU A 46 -0.23 -3.51 -6.75
C LEU A 46 -0.27 -3.70 -5.23
N ALA A 47 0.76 -4.32 -4.68
CA ALA A 47 0.97 -4.51 -3.25
C ALA A 47 2.35 -4.01 -2.83
N HIS A 48 2.46 -3.41 -1.66
CA HIS A 48 3.74 -3.00 -1.06
C HIS A 48 4.07 -3.91 0.13
N CYS A 49 4.91 -4.92 -0.13
CA CYS A 49 5.31 -5.96 0.83
C CYS A 49 6.59 -5.56 1.57
N ASP A 50 6.61 -5.74 2.90
CA ASP A 50 7.77 -5.40 3.75
C ASP A 50 8.38 -6.60 4.51
N GLY A 51 7.86 -7.80 4.21
CA GLY A 51 8.26 -9.07 4.81
C GLY A 51 7.57 -9.41 6.13
N SER A 52 6.46 -8.74 6.47
CA SER A 52 5.76 -9.01 7.72
C SER A 52 5.07 -10.37 7.77
N ASN A 53 4.39 -10.76 6.69
CA ASN A 53 3.71 -12.06 6.61
C ASN A 53 3.52 -12.54 5.16
N THR A 54 4.60 -12.56 4.38
CA THR A 54 4.60 -12.83 2.93
C THR A 54 3.73 -14.03 2.51
N TRP A 55 3.83 -15.14 3.24
CA TRP A 55 3.09 -16.37 2.95
C TRP A 55 1.57 -16.23 3.10
N SER A 56 1.11 -15.34 3.98
CA SER A 56 -0.32 -15.02 4.14
C SER A 56 -0.77 -13.91 3.20
N GLU A 57 0.15 -13.01 2.81
CA GLU A 57 -0.13 -11.86 1.95
C GLU A 57 -0.29 -12.26 0.48
N VAL A 58 0.57 -13.16 -0.02
CA VAL A 58 0.57 -13.55 -1.44
C VAL A 58 -0.76 -14.10 -1.94
N PRO A 59 -1.42 -15.01 -1.20
CA PRO A 59 -2.76 -15.48 -1.59
C PRO A 59 -3.82 -14.37 -1.70
N LEU A 60 -3.66 -13.24 -1.00
CA LEU A 60 -4.64 -12.15 -1.01
C LEU A 60 -4.69 -11.46 -2.37
N PHE A 61 -3.53 -11.03 -2.89
CA PHE A 61 -3.50 -10.33 -4.16
C PHE A 61 -3.69 -11.27 -5.37
N VAL A 62 -3.29 -12.54 -5.27
CA VAL A 62 -3.60 -13.55 -6.30
C VAL A 62 -5.11 -13.74 -6.40
N LYS A 63 -5.77 -13.91 -5.26
CA LYS A 63 -7.24 -14.00 -5.20
C LYS A 63 -7.92 -12.74 -5.72
N ALA A 64 -7.37 -11.54 -5.43
CA ALA A 64 -7.94 -10.29 -5.90
C ALA A 64 -7.93 -10.21 -7.44
N VAL A 65 -6.78 -10.46 -8.09
CA VAL A 65 -6.67 -10.45 -9.55
C VAL A 65 -7.49 -11.58 -10.18
N ALA A 66 -7.46 -12.79 -9.62
CA ALA A 66 -8.23 -13.92 -10.12
C ALA A 66 -9.74 -13.64 -10.08
N SER A 67 -10.25 -13.05 -8.98
CA SER A 67 -11.67 -12.70 -8.83
C SER A 67 -12.11 -11.67 -9.88
N LEU A 68 -11.26 -10.67 -10.14
CA LEU A 68 -11.49 -9.65 -11.16
C LEU A 68 -11.31 -10.15 -12.60
N SER A 69 -10.80 -11.37 -12.78
CA SER A 69 -10.54 -11.96 -14.10
C SER A 69 -11.52 -13.05 -14.49
N THR A 70 -12.45 -13.42 -13.62
CA THR A 70 -13.38 -14.55 -13.81
C THR A 70 -14.19 -14.52 -15.10
N PHE A 71 -14.46 -13.34 -15.68
CA PHE A 71 -15.20 -13.19 -16.93
C PHE A 71 -14.34 -13.41 -18.19
N CYS A 72 -13.02 -13.48 -18.07
CA CYS A 72 -12.08 -13.62 -19.19
C CYS A 72 -11.25 -14.89 -19.01
N LYS A 73 -11.47 -15.88 -19.87
CA LYS A 73 -10.71 -17.14 -19.87
C LYS A 73 -9.42 -17.07 -20.67
N GLU A 74 -9.26 -16.04 -21.50
CA GLU A 74 -8.07 -15.80 -22.29
C GLU A 74 -7.06 -14.97 -21.51
N GLY A 75 -5.78 -15.13 -21.83
CA GLY A 75 -4.68 -14.46 -21.14
C GLY A 75 -3.99 -15.34 -20.10
N ARG A 76 -3.15 -14.71 -19.30
CA ARG A 76 -2.31 -15.36 -18.27
C ARG A 76 -2.02 -14.37 -17.14
N PHE A 77 -1.56 -14.90 -16.00
CA PHE A 77 -1.07 -14.05 -14.91
C PHE A 77 0.38 -13.65 -15.17
N GLU A 78 0.66 -12.35 -15.08
CA GLU A 78 2.00 -11.77 -15.20
C GLU A 78 2.39 -11.09 -13.90
N LEU A 79 3.58 -11.41 -13.41
CA LEU A 79 4.14 -10.97 -12.15
C LEU A 79 5.35 -10.07 -12.38
N HIS A 80 5.34 -8.92 -11.74
CA HIS A 80 6.45 -7.99 -11.68
C HIS A 80 6.81 -7.74 -10.21
N ILE A 81 8.07 -7.92 -9.87
CA ILE A 81 8.60 -7.63 -8.54
C ILE A 81 9.73 -6.63 -8.68
N VAL A 82 9.61 -5.51 -7.98
CA VAL A 82 10.59 -4.42 -8.00
C VAL A 82 10.84 -3.94 -6.56
N GLY A 83 12.08 -3.77 -6.15
CA GLY A 83 12.42 -3.22 -4.85
C GLY A 83 13.53 -3.98 -4.13
N GLY A 84 13.84 -3.56 -2.91
CA GLY A 84 15.02 -4.06 -2.22
C GLY A 84 16.32 -3.56 -2.87
N PHE A 85 17.42 -3.80 -2.18
CA PHE A 85 18.78 -3.54 -2.64
C PHE A 85 19.76 -4.44 -1.87
N ASN A 86 21.07 -4.30 -2.05
CA ASN A 86 22.04 -5.05 -1.25
C ASN A 86 22.19 -4.44 0.15
N ASP A 87 21.15 -4.57 0.98
CA ASP A 87 21.14 -4.04 2.35
C ASP A 87 22.01 -4.87 3.32
N ASP A 88 22.56 -4.19 4.33
CA ASP A 88 23.46 -4.78 5.33
C ASP A 88 22.77 -5.89 6.14
N SER A 89 21.46 -5.77 6.35
CA SER A 89 20.65 -6.72 7.14
C SER A 89 20.11 -7.91 6.36
N LYS A 90 20.37 -8.00 5.05
CA LYS A 90 19.84 -9.03 4.14
C LYS A 90 18.32 -9.13 4.09
N ARG A 91 17.59 -8.10 4.54
CA ARG A 91 16.13 -8.09 4.53
C ARG A 91 15.56 -8.14 3.12
N SER A 92 16.18 -7.44 2.17
CA SER A 92 15.76 -7.46 0.77
C SER A 92 15.88 -8.86 0.18
N HIS A 93 17.02 -9.53 0.47
CA HIS A 93 17.29 -10.88 0.00
C HIS A 93 16.30 -11.89 0.57
N ASP A 94 16.04 -11.85 1.88
CA ASP A 94 15.10 -12.75 2.53
C ASP A 94 13.68 -12.55 1.97
N LEU A 95 13.25 -11.30 1.81
CA LEU A 95 11.96 -10.97 1.22
C LEU A 95 11.85 -11.40 -0.25
N SER A 96 12.91 -11.24 -1.04
CA SER A 96 12.98 -11.74 -2.42
C SER A 96 12.71 -13.25 -2.48
N LEU A 97 13.39 -14.03 -1.64
CA LEU A 97 13.22 -15.48 -1.59
C LEU A 97 11.82 -15.89 -1.14
N ASP A 98 11.31 -15.25 -0.08
CA ASP A 98 9.96 -15.53 0.43
C ASP A 98 8.88 -15.24 -0.61
N LEU A 99 8.97 -14.12 -1.33
CA LEU A 99 8.02 -13.78 -2.39
C LEU A 99 8.06 -14.80 -3.51
N LEU A 100 9.25 -15.11 -4.05
CA LEU A 100 9.39 -16.10 -5.11
C LEU A 100 8.86 -17.48 -4.70
N ALA A 101 9.17 -17.92 -3.47
CA ALA A 101 8.69 -19.19 -2.94
C ALA A 101 7.16 -19.20 -2.74
N ALA A 102 6.59 -18.12 -2.20
CA ALA A 102 5.16 -18.01 -1.98
C ALA A 102 4.37 -17.97 -3.30
N PHE A 103 4.89 -17.29 -4.32
CA PHE A 103 4.30 -17.27 -5.66
C PHE A 103 4.40 -18.62 -6.37
N GLN A 104 5.54 -19.32 -6.25
CA GLN A 104 5.69 -20.67 -6.82
C GLN A 104 4.69 -21.68 -6.26
N LYS A 105 4.16 -21.44 -5.05
CA LYS A 105 3.17 -22.32 -4.39
C LYS A 105 1.72 -22.00 -4.73
N GLN A 106 1.45 -20.97 -5.53
CA GLN A 106 0.10 -20.65 -5.96
C GLN A 106 -0.42 -21.69 -6.95
N LYS A 107 -1.75 -21.78 -7.09
CA LYS A 107 -2.38 -22.75 -7.99
C LYS A 107 -2.40 -22.25 -9.43
N GLU A 108 -2.47 -20.93 -9.57
CA GLU A 108 -2.44 -20.20 -10.81
C GLU A 108 -1.08 -20.33 -11.48
N GLU A 109 -1.06 -20.48 -12.81
CA GLU A 109 0.17 -20.37 -13.58
C GLU A 109 0.55 -18.89 -13.70
N ILE A 110 1.63 -18.51 -13.01
CA ILE A 110 2.09 -17.13 -12.90
C ILE A 110 3.43 -16.99 -13.62
N HIS A 111 3.46 -16.11 -14.63
CA HIS A 111 4.65 -15.82 -15.42
C HIS A 111 5.41 -14.66 -14.79
N LEU A 112 6.65 -14.90 -14.36
CA LEU A 112 7.53 -13.84 -13.87
C LEU A 112 8.07 -13.03 -15.06
N GLU A 113 7.56 -11.82 -15.24
CA GLU A 113 7.88 -10.93 -16.37
C GLU A 113 8.92 -9.87 -15.99
N THR A 114 8.92 -9.41 -14.74
CA THR A 114 9.93 -8.46 -14.24
C THR A 114 10.42 -8.87 -12.87
N CYS A 115 11.73 -8.96 -12.72
CA CYS A 115 12.39 -9.31 -11.48
C CYS A 115 13.56 -8.34 -11.27
N CYS A 116 13.26 -7.15 -10.76
CA CYS A 116 14.23 -6.10 -10.47
C CYS A 116 14.34 -5.96 -8.94
N ILE A 117 14.96 -6.95 -8.31
CA ILE A 117 14.99 -7.10 -6.86
C ILE A 117 16.42 -7.24 -6.32
N THR A 118 16.62 -6.86 -5.06
CA THR A 118 17.89 -7.01 -4.32
C THR A 118 19.10 -6.55 -5.14
N GLU A 119 19.99 -7.44 -5.60
CA GLU A 119 21.21 -7.08 -6.32
C GLU A 119 20.94 -6.45 -7.69
N VAL A 120 19.81 -6.74 -8.32
CA VAL A 120 19.43 -6.18 -9.62
C VAL A 120 18.95 -4.74 -9.49
N ASN A 121 18.40 -4.40 -8.32
CA ASN A 121 17.93 -3.05 -8.02
C ASN A 121 18.95 -2.25 -7.18
N ASP A 122 20.20 -2.69 -7.07
CA ASP A 122 21.22 -2.06 -6.23
C ASP A 122 22.08 -1.06 -7.00
N VAL A 123 22.28 0.13 -6.43
CA VAL A 123 23.27 1.12 -6.87
C VAL A 123 24.19 1.51 -5.72
N VAL A 124 25.46 1.75 -6.03
CA VAL A 124 26.47 2.17 -5.05
C VAL A 124 26.87 3.62 -5.32
N CYS A 125 26.49 4.51 -4.40
CA CYS A 125 26.88 5.92 -4.42
C CYS A 125 27.69 6.22 -3.15
N ASP A 126 28.91 6.75 -3.28
CA ASP A 126 29.80 7.04 -2.15
C ASP A 126 30.00 5.86 -1.18
N ARG A 127 30.13 4.64 -1.75
CA ARG A 127 30.24 3.37 -1.01
C ARG A 127 29.00 3.00 -0.18
N ILE A 128 27.87 3.65 -0.43
CA ILE A 128 26.59 3.36 0.20
C ILE A 128 25.69 2.68 -0.85
N HIS A 129 25.27 1.46 -0.54
CA HIS A 129 24.27 0.71 -1.29
C HIS A 129 22.88 1.33 -1.10
N ARG A 130 22.12 1.45 -2.19
CA ARG A 130 20.75 2.01 -2.21
C ARG A 130 19.93 1.37 -3.34
N PRO A 131 18.59 1.38 -3.24
CA PRO A 131 17.73 1.05 -4.37
C PRO A 131 17.95 1.97 -5.57
N ALA A 132 17.93 1.41 -6.78
CA ALA A 132 17.89 2.15 -8.03
C ALA A 132 16.47 2.66 -8.30
N VAL A 133 15.47 1.80 -8.04
CA VAL A 133 14.04 2.07 -8.16
C VAL A 133 13.39 1.96 -6.79
N TYR A 134 12.80 3.05 -6.34
CA TYR A 134 12.07 3.15 -5.06
C TYR A 134 10.55 2.98 -5.24
N GLY A 135 10.04 3.25 -6.44
CA GLY A 135 8.61 3.31 -6.70
C GLY A 135 8.24 2.85 -8.10
N VAL A 136 7.03 2.29 -8.20
CA VAL A 136 6.43 1.86 -9.46
C VAL A 136 4.99 2.35 -9.57
N GLY A 137 4.61 2.65 -10.81
CA GLY A 137 3.23 2.88 -11.22
C GLY A 137 2.77 1.81 -12.19
N VAL A 138 1.47 1.54 -12.18
CA VAL A 138 0.81 0.61 -13.10
C VAL A 138 -0.32 1.35 -13.80
N ASN A 139 -0.23 1.50 -15.11
CA ASN A 139 -1.33 2.01 -15.92
C ASN A 139 -2.32 0.88 -16.19
N VAL A 140 -3.46 0.91 -15.51
CA VAL A 140 -4.45 -0.17 -15.52
C VAL A 140 -5.03 -0.39 -16.92
N LYS A 141 -5.11 0.66 -17.74
CA LYS A 141 -5.67 0.56 -19.10
C LYS A 141 -4.71 -0.13 -20.06
N THR A 142 -3.41 0.14 -19.93
CA THR A 142 -2.39 -0.36 -20.87
C THR A 142 -1.66 -1.60 -20.36
N GLY A 143 -1.73 -1.88 -19.05
CA GLY A 143 -0.92 -2.89 -18.37
C GLY A 143 0.53 -2.45 -18.11
N GLU A 144 0.92 -1.26 -18.56
CA GLU A 144 2.30 -0.78 -18.44
C GLU A 144 2.71 -0.60 -16.98
N VAL A 145 3.85 -1.20 -16.61
CA VAL A 145 4.52 -1.02 -15.32
C VAL A 145 5.74 -0.14 -15.54
N PHE A 146 5.86 0.95 -14.78
CA PHE A 146 6.91 1.96 -14.98
C PHE A 146 7.47 2.46 -13.64
N PRO A 147 8.76 2.83 -13.56
CA PRO A 147 9.31 3.53 -12.39
C PRO A 147 8.58 4.86 -12.16
N ALA A 148 8.23 5.16 -10.91
CA ALA A 148 7.46 6.35 -10.59
C ALA A 148 7.78 6.87 -9.18
N SER A 149 7.55 8.17 -8.98
CA SER A 149 7.58 8.81 -7.66
C SER A 149 6.32 9.64 -7.44
N PHE A 150 5.82 9.69 -6.21
CA PHE A 150 4.51 10.29 -5.92
C PHE A 150 4.60 11.33 -4.80
N THR A 151 4.05 12.52 -5.07
CA THR A 151 3.93 13.60 -4.06
C THR A 151 2.61 13.55 -3.30
N ASP A 152 1.53 13.07 -3.95
CA ASP A 152 0.22 12.89 -3.33
C ASP A 152 0.05 11.41 -2.94
N LYS A 153 0.05 11.16 -1.63
CA LYS A 153 -0.05 9.83 -1.01
C LYS A 153 -1.35 9.65 -0.21
N GLY A 154 -2.30 10.57 -0.39
CA GLY A 154 -3.60 10.51 0.25
C GLY A 154 -4.53 9.43 -0.31
N PRO A 155 -5.77 9.32 0.22
CA PRO A 155 -6.30 10.05 1.37
C PRO A 155 -5.83 9.42 2.70
N ALA A 156 -6.07 10.14 3.81
CA ALA A 156 -5.86 9.67 5.19
C ALA A 156 -4.46 9.07 5.42
N GLU A 157 -3.43 9.76 4.91
CA GLU A 157 -2.04 9.30 4.92
C GLU A 157 -1.58 8.96 6.35
N GLU A 158 -1.77 9.86 7.30
CA GLU A 158 -1.31 9.67 8.67
C GLU A 158 -2.02 8.50 9.37
N LEU A 159 -3.31 8.29 9.09
CA LEU A 159 -4.09 7.16 9.63
C LEU A 159 -3.59 5.82 9.07
N ARG A 160 -3.33 5.77 7.77
CA ARG A 160 -2.83 4.57 7.09
C ARG A 160 -1.40 4.25 7.53
N SER A 161 -0.55 5.27 7.66
CA SER A 161 0.79 5.15 8.23
C SER A 161 0.75 4.72 9.69
N ALA A 162 -0.16 5.26 10.50
CA ALA A 162 -0.32 4.87 11.91
C ALA A 162 -0.66 3.39 12.04
N ARG A 163 -1.59 2.88 11.22
CA ARG A 163 -1.95 1.45 11.16
C ARG A 163 -0.71 0.59 10.89
N THR A 164 0.12 0.95 9.92
CA THR A 164 1.35 0.20 9.60
C THR A 164 2.38 0.31 10.71
N PHE A 165 2.59 1.51 11.26
CA PHE A 165 3.55 1.79 12.33
C PHE A 165 3.31 0.95 13.58
N VAL A 166 2.05 0.69 13.94
CA VAL A 166 1.68 -0.12 15.12
C VAL A 166 1.58 -1.62 14.83
N GLY A 167 2.01 -2.06 13.65
CA GLY A 167 2.08 -3.49 13.32
C GLY A 167 0.85 -4.05 12.59
N GLY A 168 0.03 -3.22 11.95
CA GLY A 168 -1.11 -3.66 11.15
C GLY A 168 -0.73 -4.69 10.08
N GLN A 169 -1.63 -5.64 9.81
CA GLN A 169 -1.49 -6.64 8.75
C GLN A 169 -1.85 -6.05 7.38
N MET A 170 -1.38 -6.65 6.28
CA MET A 170 -1.73 -6.28 4.91
C MET A 170 -3.24 -6.05 4.72
N ALA A 171 -3.62 -4.95 4.06
CA ALA A 171 -5.03 -4.60 3.84
C ALA A 171 -5.35 -4.28 2.38
N ASP A 172 -6.51 -4.75 1.92
CA ASP A 172 -7.15 -4.30 0.69
C ASP A 172 -7.81 -2.93 0.94
N ILE A 173 -7.34 -1.91 0.24
CA ILE A 173 -7.81 -0.54 0.47
C ILE A 173 -8.83 -0.05 -0.55
N TYR A 174 -9.23 -0.84 -1.54
CA TYR A 174 -9.98 -0.30 -2.67
C TYR A 174 -11.19 -1.13 -3.12
N ASP A 175 -12.34 -0.46 -3.24
CA ASP A 175 -13.54 -1.00 -3.83
C ASP A 175 -13.68 -0.52 -5.27
N CYS A 176 -13.13 -1.28 -6.23
CA CYS A 176 -13.21 -0.91 -7.64
C CYS A 176 -14.65 -0.90 -8.19
N SER A 177 -15.59 -1.63 -7.57
CA SER A 177 -16.99 -1.65 -8.01
C SER A 177 -17.72 -0.34 -7.70
N ARG A 178 -17.27 0.36 -6.65
CA ARG A 178 -17.86 1.61 -6.17
C ARG A 178 -16.96 2.84 -6.38
N GLY A 179 -15.70 2.63 -6.74
CA GLY A 179 -14.73 3.71 -6.85
C GLY A 179 -14.30 4.30 -5.51
N LEU A 180 -14.23 3.48 -4.46
CA LEU A 180 -14.01 3.96 -3.08
C LEU A 180 -12.72 3.44 -2.48
N VAL A 181 -11.92 4.35 -1.91
CA VAL A 181 -10.87 3.96 -0.96
C VAL A 181 -11.52 3.68 0.40
N LYS A 182 -11.15 2.55 0.98
CA LYS A 182 -11.65 2.04 2.26
C LYS A 182 -10.50 1.97 3.24
N VAL A 183 -10.51 2.82 4.26
CA VAL A 183 -9.57 2.73 5.39
C VAL A 183 -10.32 2.09 6.55
N GLY A 184 -10.00 0.81 6.82
CA GLY A 184 -10.66 0.03 7.85
C GLY A 184 -10.25 0.42 9.27
N PRO A 185 -11.04 0.02 10.28
CA PRO A 185 -10.70 0.24 11.68
C PRO A 185 -9.32 -0.32 12.03
N CYS A 186 -8.55 0.45 12.79
CA CYS A 186 -7.27 0.05 13.34
C CYS A 186 -7.26 0.22 14.85
N LYS A 187 -6.33 -0.45 15.52
CA LYS A 187 -6.19 -0.39 16.98
C LYS A 187 -4.75 -0.13 17.35
N TRP A 188 -4.57 0.69 18.37
CA TRP A 188 -3.30 0.92 19.03
C TRP A 188 -3.53 1.19 20.51
N SER A 189 -2.50 0.91 21.31
CA SER A 189 -2.56 1.13 22.75
C SER A 189 -2.42 2.62 23.06
N PRO A 190 -3.22 3.18 23.99
CA PRO A 190 -3.06 4.58 24.42
C PRO A 190 -1.73 4.81 25.17
N ASN A 191 -1.11 3.75 25.69
CA ASN A 191 0.17 3.80 26.43
C ASN A 191 1.35 3.36 25.58
N LEU A 192 1.30 3.59 24.27
CA LEU A 192 2.48 3.51 23.43
C LEU A 192 3.44 4.61 23.91
N ASP A 193 4.52 4.27 24.62
CA ASP A 193 5.58 5.20 25.01
C ASP A 193 6.41 5.62 23.78
N ILE A 194 5.72 6.12 22.76
CA ILE A 194 6.25 6.53 21.45
C ILE A 194 6.51 8.03 21.40
N GLY A 195 6.00 8.79 22.37
CA GLY A 195 6.25 10.23 22.50
C GLY A 195 7.73 10.54 22.68
N PHE A 196 8.51 9.63 23.27
CA PHE A 196 9.97 9.72 23.35
C PHE A 196 10.63 9.97 21.99
N TRP A 197 10.15 9.33 20.93
CA TRP A 197 10.73 9.48 19.58
C TRP A 197 10.58 10.88 18.99
N LEU A 198 9.58 11.66 19.43
CA LEU A 198 9.40 13.02 18.94
C LEU A 198 10.51 13.97 19.38
N SER A 199 11.18 13.68 20.50
CA SER A 199 12.31 14.49 21.00
C SER A 199 13.67 14.05 20.47
N GLN A 200 13.74 12.92 19.74
CA GLN A 200 14.99 12.41 19.20
C GLN A 200 15.42 13.17 17.93
N ASP A 201 16.73 13.22 17.72
CA ASP A 201 17.32 13.71 16.47
C ASP A 201 17.07 12.73 15.32
N ASP A 202 17.34 13.23 14.11
CA ASP A 202 17.02 12.53 12.88
C ASP A 202 17.89 11.27 12.69
N ASP A 203 19.16 11.32 13.11
CA ASP A 203 20.09 10.18 13.05
C ASP A 203 19.63 9.03 13.96
N THR A 204 19.16 9.35 15.16
CA THR A 204 18.63 8.38 16.12
C THR A 204 17.36 7.74 15.58
N ILE A 205 16.45 8.53 15.00
CA ILE A 205 15.22 7.99 14.41
C ILE A 205 15.52 7.09 13.22
N LEU A 206 16.39 7.50 12.31
CA LEU A 206 16.83 6.67 11.20
C LEU A 206 17.43 5.36 11.72
N LYS A 207 18.33 5.43 12.70
CA LYS A 207 19.01 4.24 13.23
C LYS A 207 18.05 3.20 13.84
N TYR A 208 17.00 3.65 14.53
CA TYR A 208 16.14 2.74 15.32
C TYR A 208 14.79 2.44 14.69
N LEU A 209 14.28 3.29 13.81
CA LEU A 209 12.94 3.14 13.21
C LEU A 209 12.96 2.86 11.70
N SER A 210 14.11 2.91 11.04
CA SER A 210 14.29 2.47 9.65
C SER A 210 14.98 1.11 9.58
N THR A 211 14.63 0.32 8.57
CA THR A 211 15.31 -0.94 8.22
C THR A 211 16.59 -0.71 7.42
N SER A 212 16.79 0.50 6.88
CA SER A 212 17.93 0.87 6.03
C SER A 212 18.32 2.35 6.21
N PRO A 213 18.91 2.74 7.35
CA PRO A 213 19.07 4.15 7.76
C PRO A 213 19.77 5.07 6.74
N LYS A 214 20.64 4.52 5.89
CA LYS A 214 21.42 5.27 4.87
C LYS A 214 20.77 5.32 3.49
N ALA A 215 19.68 4.58 3.28
CA ALA A 215 18.98 4.44 2.02
C ALA A 215 17.58 5.06 2.02
N GLU A 216 17.09 5.49 3.19
CA GLU A 216 15.80 6.17 3.33
C GLU A 216 15.73 7.49 2.55
N PRO A 217 14.54 7.86 2.06
CA PRO A 217 14.35 9.13 1.39
C PRO A 217 14.44 10.31 2.38
N PRO A 218 14.74 11.53 1.91
CA PRO A 218 14.96 12.70 2.78
C PRO A 218 13.77 13.07 3.68
N HIS A 219 12.55 12.67 3.32
CA HIS A 219 11.34 12.94 4.09
C HIS A 219 11.01 11.90 5.17
N PHE A 220 11.78 10.80 5.28
CA PHE A 220 11.47 9.66 6.16
C PHE A 220 11.23 10.09 7.62
N VAL A 221 12.17 10.82 8.23
CA VAL A 221 12.07 11.20 9.64
C VAL A 221 10.88 12.13 9.88
N ARG A 222 10.65 13.07 8.97
CA ARG A 222 9.48 13.96 9.03
C ARG A 222 8.19 13.15 9.00
N HIS A 223 8.10 12.14 8.13
CA HIS A 223 6.94 11.26 8.01
C HIS A 223 6.72 10.47 9.30
N ILE A 224 7.75 9.83 9.85
CA ILE A 224 7.67 9.11 11.14
C ILE A 224 7.18 10.02 12.28
N LYS A 225 7.75 11.23 12.42
CA LYS A 225 7.31 12.20 13.44
C LYS A 225 5.85 12.65 13.23
N SER A 226 5.38 12.72 11.98
CA SER A 226 3.97 13.01 11.67
C SER A 226 3.06 11.88 12.15
N THR A 227 3.41 10.64 11.81
CA THR A 227 2.67 9.43 12.21
C THR A 227 2.59 9.29 13.73
N ILE A 228 3.69 9.50 14.44
CA ILE A 228 3.71 9.43 15.91
C ILE A 228 2.83 10.53 16.52
N ARG A 229 2.88 11.76 16.01
CA ARG A 229 1.97 12.84 16.46
C ARG A 229 0.51 12.47 16.24
N PHE A 230 0.17 11.95 15.07
CA PHE A 230 -1.18 11.52 14.76
C PHE A 230 -1.70 10.48 15.77
N ILE A 231 -0.88 9.48 16.12
CA ILE A 231 -1.25 8.45 17.11
C ILE A 231 -1.48 9.09 18.50
N LEU A 232 -0.63 10.03 18.91
CA LEU A 232 -0.74 10.69 20.21
C LEU A 232 -1.94 11.65 20.29
N GLU A 233 -2.32 12.28 19.18
CA GLU A 233 -3.51 13.12 19.08
C GLU A 233 -4.82 12.30 19.07
N HIS A 234 -4.73 11.00 18.73
CA HIS A 234 -5.86 10.08 18.68
C HIS A 234 -5.62 8.85 19.57
N PRO A 235 -5.55 9.02 20.91
CA PRO A 235 -5.24 7.91 21.84
C PRO A 235 -6.31 6.83 21.88
N ASP A 236 -7.55 7.18 21.51
CA ASP A 236 -8.65 6.24 21.28
C ASP A 236 -8.93 6.12 19.77
N PRO A 237 -8.38 5.10 19.07
CA PRO A 237 -8.60 4.92 17.65
C PRO A 237 -10.05 4.58 17.29
N ASP A 238 -10.85 4.04 18.21
CA ASP A 238 -12.25 3.70 17.90
C ASP A 238 -13.07 4.98 17.59
N SER A 239 -12.65 6.14 18.11
CA SER A 239 -13.23 7.46 17.78
C SER A 239 -13.08 7.84 16.29
N LEU A 240 -12.06 7.32 15.61
CA LEU A 240 -11.83 7.51 14.18
C LEU A 240 -12.75 6.63 13.31
N PHE A 241 -13.40 5.63 13.90
CA PHE A 241 -14.28 4.67 13.22
C PHE A 241 -15.62 4.53 13.94
N PRO A 242 -16.51 5.54 13.86
CA PRO A 242 -17.80 5.48 14.54
C PRO A 242 -18.63 4.28 14.07
N ASN A 243 -19.04 3.43 15.02
CA ASN A 243 -19.70 2.14 14.81
C ASN A 243 -18.82 1.04 14.20
N ALA A 244 -17.49 1.14 14.33
CA ALA A 244 -16.52 0.23 13.70
C ALA A 244 -16.63 0.18 12.17
N GLU A 245 -17.17 1.23 11.56
CA GLU A 245 -17.29 1.37 10.11
C GLU A 245 -16.01 1.96 9.51
N PRO A 246 -15.58 1.51 8.32
CA PRO A 246 -14.42 2.08 7.63
C PRO A 246 -14.66 3.54 7.22
N GLN A 247 -13.58 4.30 7.14
CA GLN A 247 -13.61 5.60 6.47
C GLN A 247 -13.62 5.38 4.96
N LEU A 248 -14.59 6.00 4.28
CA LEU A 248 -14.80 5.86 2.83
C LEU A 248 -14.44 7.17 2.14
N PHE A 249 -13.61 7.07 1.10
CA PHE A 249 -13.22 8.20 0.27
C PHE A 249 -13.59 7.93 -1.18
N HIS A 250 -14.19 8.93 -1.82
CA HIS A 250 -14.60 8.88 -3.22
C HIS A 250 -13.78 9.88 -4.02
N ARG A 251 -13.71 9.67 -5.33
CA ARG A 251 -12.99 10.59 -6.20
C ARG A 251 -13.88 11.75 -6.62
N THR A 252 -13.35 12.97 -6.54
CA THR A 252 -14.03 14.18 -7.00
C THR A 252 -13.88 14.38 -8.50
N GLU A 253 -14.64 15.30 -9.07
CA GLU A 253 -14.47 15.73 -10.47
C GLU A 253 -13.08 16.34 -10.73
N GLY A 254 -12.48 16.99 -9.71
CA GLY A 254 -11.11 17.51 -9.75
C GLY A 254 -10.03 16.43 -9.73
N GLY A 255 -10.40 15.19 -9.42
CA GLY A 255 -9.48 14.05 -9.37
C GLY A 255 -8.89 13.76 -7.99
N ASP A 256 -9.26 14.51 -6.97
CA ASP A 256 -8.83 14.34 -5.58
C ASP A 256 -9.67 13.29 -4.84
N TRP A 257 -9.17 12.80 -3.71
CA TRP A 257 -9.92 11.90 -2.82
C TRP A 257 -10.59 12.70 -1.71
N GLU A 258 -11.92 12.60 -1.59
CA GLU A 258 -12.69 13.27 -0.55
C GLU A 258 -13.45 12.26 0.32
N SER A 259 -13.51 12.56 1.63
CA SER A 259 -14.31 11.78 2.57
C SER A 259 -15.79 11.89 2.20
N GLY A 260 -16.46 10.75 2.06
CA GLY A 260 -17.91 10.74 1.85
C GLY A 260 -18.63 11.26 3.10
N LYS A 261 -19.20 12.48 3.05
CA LYS A 261 -20.10 12.93 4.11
C LYS A 261 -21.26 11.94 4.23
N ARG A 262 -21.51 11.44 5.45
CA ARG A 262 -22.74 10.68 5.76
C ARG A 262 -23.92 11.56 5.37
N THR A 263 -24.69 11.17 4.35
CA THR A 263 -26.05 11.68 4.21
C THR A 263 -26.81 11.18 5.42
N SER A 264 -26.99 12.03 6.43
CA SER A 264 -27.96 11.78 7.49
C SER A 264 -29.33 11.73 6.82
N SER A 265 -29.85 10.54 6.56
CA SER A 265 -31.24 10.38 6.15
C SER A 265 -32.11 10.74 7.36
N SER A 266 -32.51 12.00 7.45
CA SER A 266 -33.61 12.41 8.32
C SER A 266 -34.88 11.75 7.78
N SER A 267 -35.29 10.64 8.38
CA SER A 267 -36.62 10.08 8.20
C SER A 267 -37.62 11.08 8.78
N SER A 268 -38.16 11.95 7.92
CA SER A 268 -39.35 12.73 8.24
C SER A 268 -40.53 11.76 8.24
N SER A 269 -40.92 11.29 9.42
CA SER A 269 -42.17 10.58 9.64
C SER A 269 -43.33 11.55 9.43
N THR A 270 -43.94 11.52 8.26
CA THR A 270 -45.22 12.18 8.00
C THR A 270 -46.32 11.39 8.72
N HIS A 271 -46.75 11.89 9.88
CA HIS A 271 -48.00 11.47 10.50
C HIS A 271 -49.17 11.95 9.61
N CYS A 272 -49.78 11.04 8.86
CA CYS A 272 -51.14 11.21 8.37
C CYS A 272 -52.10 10.74 9.46
N LEU A 273 -52.84 11.69 10.06
CA LEU A 273 -54.02 11.43 10.86
C LEU A 273 -55.22 11.24 9.92
N LEU A 274 -55.95 10.14 10.08
CA LEU A 274 -57.38 10.03 9.82
C LEU A 274 -58.03 9.59 11.14
#